data_AF-M6VUZ4-F1
#
_entry.id   AF-M6VUZ4-F1
#
_cell.length_a   1.000
_cell.length_b   1.000
_cell.length_c   1.000
_cell.angle_alpha   90.00
_cell.angle_beta   90.00
_cell.angle_gamma   90.00
#
_symmetry.space_group_name_H-M   'P 1'
#
loop_
_entity.id
_entity.type
_entity.pdbx_description
1 polymer ?
#
loop_
_entity_poly.entity_id
_entity_poly.type
_entity_poly.pdbx_seq_one_letter_code
_entity_poly.pdbx_strand_id
1 'polypeptide(L)'
;MKSEKHPKAEEEVLKRLNIALDFLLQTEGLNQRNIALRMKIHHTNLYRVAAGKRPLTSTFAVNFEHHTNISSVWLTTGEGDMIKTDIEIFSDEEIRFFYKIKKDVNLYELVKLLTEVKKNNYELLKSLILKLIK
;
A
#
# COMPACT_ATOMS: atom_id res chain seq x y z
N MET A 1 -23.99 -6.64 -3.23
CA MET A 1 -23.89 -6.40 -1.77
C MET A 1 -23.14 -5.11 -1.54
N LYS A 2 -23.78 -4.08 -1.00
CA LYS A 2 -23.07 -2.89 -0.49
C LYS A 2 -22.49 -3.30 0.87
N SER A 3 -21.17 -3.25 1.03
CA SER A 3 -20.55 -3.51 2.31
C SER A 3 -21.01 -2.46 3.32
N GLU A 4 -21.47 -2.91 4.48
CA GLU A 4 -21.73 -2.04 5.62
C GLU A 4 -20.38 -1.47 6.07
N LYS A 5 -20.10 -0.24 5.65
CA LYS A 5 -18.94 0.52 6.16
C LYS A 5 -19.24 0.88 7.61
N HIS A 6 -18.53 0.25 8.54
CA HIS A 6 -18.65 0.58 9.96
C HIS A 6 -18.13 2.00 10.21
N PRO A 7 -18.98 2.94 10.67
CA PRO A 7 -18.62 4.35 10.80
C PRO A 7 -17.42 4.60 11.73
N LYS A 8 -17.22 3.73 12.73
CA LYS A 8 -16.07 3.77 13.65
C LYS A 8 -14.73 3.53 12.95
N ALA A 9 -14.69 2.64 11.95
CA ALA A 9 -13.44 2.31 11.25
C ALA A 9 -12.97 3.46 10.35
N GLU A 10 -13.90 4.17 9.70
CA GLU A 10 -13.57 5.33 8.88
C GLU A 10 -13.07 6.51 9.74
N GLU A 11 -13.62 6.69 10.94
CA GLU A 11 -13.18 7.72 11.89
C GLU A 11 -11.74 7.50 12.35
N GLU A 12 -11.37 6.27 12.69
CA GLU A 12 -10.01 5.92 13.12
C GLU A 12 -8.98 6.08 11.99
N VAL A 13 -9.34 5.73 10.75
CA VAL A 13 -8.49 5.98 9.57
C VAL A 13 -8.25 7.47 9.36
N LEU A 14 -9.27 8.30 9.53
CA LEU A 14 -9.13 9.76 9.42
C LEU A 14 -8.25 10.35 10.53
N LYS A 15 -8.39 9.85 11.77
CA LYS A 15 -7.51 10.25 12.88
C LYS A 15 -6.04 9.94 12.55
N ARG A 16 -5.74 8.73 12.09
CA ARG A 16 -4.38 8.32 11.68
C ARG A 16 -3.83 9.16 10.53
N LEU A 17 -4.66 9.49 9.53
CA LEU A 17 -4.25 10.38 8.45
C LEU A 17 -3.84 11.76 8.99
N ASN A 18 -4.62 12.34 9.90
CA ASN A 18 -4.28 13.65 10.46
C ASN A 18 -3.01 13.59 11.32
N ILE A 19 -2.81 12.52 12.10
CA ILE A 19 -1.55 12.28 12.84
C ILE A 19 -0.35 12.26 11.88
N ALA A 20 -0.46 11.54 10.77
CA ALA A 20 0.61 11.48 9.76
C ALA A 20 0.88 12.83 9.10
N LEU A 21 -0.16 13.62 8.80
CA LEU A 21 0.00 14.95 8.20
C LEU A 21 0.66 15.94 9.18
N ASP A 22 0.29 15.88 10.46
CA ASP A 22 0.91 16.69 11.51
C ASP A 22 2.38 16.30 11.71
N PHE A 23 2.68 14.99 11.72
CA PHE A 23 4.05 14.49 11.78
C PHE A 23 4.90 15.05 10.62
N LEU A 24 4.45 14.90 9.37
CA LEU A 24 5.17 15.37 8.18
C LEU A 24 5.35 16.89 8.16
N LEU A 25 4.37 17.63 8.69
CA LEU A 25 4.49 19.07 8.84
C LEU A 25 5.58 19.44 9.86
N GLN A 26 5.63 18.74 10.99
CA GLN A 26 6.57 19.03 12.07
C GLN A 26 8.00 18.57 11.77
N THR A 27 8.18 17.41 11.13
CA THR A 27 9.50 16.83 10.88
C THR A 27 10.13 17.29 9.56
N GLU A 28 9.32 17.49 8.52
CA GLU A 28 9.79 17.82 7.17
C GLU A 28 9.29 19.17 6.63
N GLY A 29 8.46 19.90 7.39
CA GLY A 29 7.86 21.15 6.92
C GLY A 29 6.83 20.95 5.80
N LEU A 30 6.33 19.72 5.61
CA LEU A 30 5.44 19.36 4.52
C LEU A 30 3.98 19.62 4.89
N ASN A 31 3.47 20.76 4.43
CA ASN A 31 2.03 21.01 4.48
C ASN A 31 1.27 20.16 3.42
N GLN A 32 -0.06 20.06 3.60
CA GLN A 32 -0.92 19.26 2.70
C GLN A 32 -0.81 19.66 1.22
N ARG A 33 -0.59 20.95 0.91
CA ARG A 33 -0.42 21.39 -0.48
C ARG A 33 0.85 20.82 -1.09
N ASN A 34 1.97 20.84 -0.34
CA ASN A 34 3.25 20.29 -0.78
C ASN A 34 3.18 18.76 -0.95
N ILE A 35 2.49 18.07 -0.03
CA ILE A 35 2.28 16.63 -0.13
C ILE A 35 1.43 16.27 -1.35
N ALA A 36 0.32 16.98 -1.59
CA ALA A 36 -0.52 16.76 -2.75
C ALA A 36 0.24 16.98 -4.08
N LEU A 37 1.11 18.00 -4.12
CA LEU A 37 2.01 18.23 -5.27
C LEU A 37 2.99 17.07 -5.47
N ARG A 38 3.63 16.55 -4.40
CA ARG A 38 4.52 15.38 -4.48
C ARG A 38 3.78 14.15 -5.03
N MET A 39 2.57 13.91 -4.55
CA MET A 39 1.69 12.81 -4.99
C MET A 39 1.11 13.00 -6.40
N LYS A 40 1.39 14.13 -7.07
CA LYS A 40 0.84 14.52 -8.38
C LYS A 40 -0.70 14.52 -8.41
N ILE A 41 -1.33 14.91 -7.31
CA ILE A 41 -2.79 15.07 -7.21
C ILE A 41 -3.18 16.52 -7.02
N HIS A 42 -4.42 16.86 -7.37
CA HIS A 42 -4.95 18.18 -7.08
C HIS A 42 -5.05 18.40 -5.56
N HIS A 43 -4.62 19.57 -5.07
CA HIS A 43 -4.56 19.90 -3.63
C HIS A 43 -5.89 19.66 -2.89
N THR A 44 -7.03 19.91 -3.54
CA THR A 44 -8.35 19.68 -2.94
C THR A 44 -8.65 18.20 -2.68
N ASN A 45 -7.97 17.26 -3.35
CA ASN A 45 -8.19 15.84 -3.13
C ASN A 45 -7.72 15.42 -1.72
N LEU A 46 -6.48 15.76 -1.34
CA LEU A 46 -5.96 15.44 0.00
C LEU A 46 -6.78 16.12 1.10
N TYR A 47 -7.11 17.41 0.92
CA TYR A 47 -7.95 18.14 1.86
C TYR A 47 -9.32 17.47 2.07
N ARG A 48 -9.99 17.06 0.99
CA ARG A 48 -11.31 16.39 1.08
C ARG A 48 -11.21 15.04 1.78
N VAL A 49 -10.10 14.31 1.61
CA VAL A 49 -9.87 13.04 2.33
C VAL A 49 -9.62 13.31 3.81
N ALA A 50 -8.71 14.23 4.15
CA ALA A 50 -8.41 14.58 5.55
C ALA A 50 -9.62 15.13 6.31
N ALA A 51 -10.52 15.83 5.62
CA ALA A 51 -11.79 16.33 6.15
C ALA A 51 -12.92 15.30 6.18
N GLY A 52 -12.67 14.02 5.83
CA GLY A 52 -13.70 12.97 5.76
C GLY A 52 -14.76 13.15 4.67
N LYS A 53 -14.61 14.17 3.80
CA LYS A 53 -15.54 14.45 2.68
C LYS A 53 -15.35 13.50 1.49
N ARG A 54 -14.27 12.71 1.51
CA ARG A 54 -14.01 11.59 0.60
C ARG A 54 -13.35 10.45 1.38
N PRO A 55 -13.71 9.19 1.09
CA PRO A 55 -13.07 8.06 1.74
C PRO A 55 -11.60 7.95 1.33
N LEU A 56 -10.76 7.57 2.29
CA LEU A 56 -9.39 7.17 2.03
C LEU A 56 -9.41 5.77 1.39
N THR A 57 -9.03 5.68 0.11
CA THR A 57 -8.99 4.40 -0.61
C THR A 57 -7.63 3.73 -0.43
N SER A 58 -7.56 2.40 -0.59
CA SER A 58 -6.27 1.68 -0.55
C SER A 58 -5.27 2.22 -1.58
N THR A 59 -5.73 2.57 -2.79
CA THR A 59 -4.88 3.21 -3.81
C THR A 59 -4.33 4.56 -3.34
N PHE A 60 -5.14 5.35 -2.64
CA PHE A 60 -4.67 6.61 -2.06
C PHE A 60 -3.64 6.36 -0.97
N ALA A 61 -3.88 5.39 -0.08
CA ALA A 61 -2.96 5.02 1.00
C ALA A 61 -1.60 4.60 0.47
N VAL A 62 -1.57 3.73 -0.55
CA VAL A 62 -0.34 3.27 -1.18
C VAL A 62 0.39 4.41 -1.90
N ASN A 63 -0.35 5.28 -2.61
CA ASN A 63 0.26 6.44 -3.26
C ASN A 63 0.81 7.44 -2.22
N PHE A 64 0.14 7.59 -1.08
CA PHE A 64 0.61 8.42 0.03
C PHE A 64 1.91 7.85 0.59
N GLU A 65 1.94 6.56 0.93
CA GLU A 65 3.14 5.84 1.39
C GLU A 65 4.34 6.06 0.46
N HIS A 66 4.15 5.87 -0.85
CA HIS A 66 5.24 6.00 -1.83
C HIS A 66 5.91 7.39 -1.84
N HIS A 67 5.20 8.44 -1.42
CA HIS A 67 5.71 9.82 -1.49
C HIS A 67 6.03 10.43 -0.12
N THR A 68 5.68 9.76 0.99
CA THR A 68 5.83 10.28 2.35
C THR A 68 6.46 9.29 3.33
N ASN A 69 6.68 8.04 2.92
CA ASN A 69 7.14 6.94 3.77
C ASN A 69 6.20 6.61 4.95
N ILE A 70 4.95 7.10 4.92
CA ILE A 70 3.95 6.72 5.91
C ILE A 70 3.29 5.42 5.48
N SER A 71 3.41 4.37 6.30
CA SER A 71 2.87 3.04 6.05
C SER A 71 1.37 3.09 5.74
N SER A 72 0.99 2.61 4.55
CA SER A 72 -0.39 2.46 4.09
C SER A 72 -1.14 1.42 4.92
N VAL A 73 -0.44 0.38 5.41
CA VAL A 73 -0.99 -0.62 6.33
C VAL A 73 -1.35 0.05 7.65
N TRP A 74 -0.40 0.73 8.29
CA TRP A 74 -0.66 1.45 9.53
C TRP A 74 -1.78 2.47 9.36
N LEU A 75 -1.77 3.23 8.27
CA LEU A 75 -2.80 4.23 7.97
C LEU A 75 -4.21 3.62 7.90
N THR A 76 -4.34 2.46 7.25
CA THR A 76 -5.64 1.82 6.99
C THR A 76 -6.11 0.92 8.13
N THR A 77 -5.22 0.13 8.74
CA THR A 77 -5.58 -0.87 9.76
C THR A 77 -5.14 -0.48 11.17
N GLY A 78 -4.14 0.39 11.32
CA GLY A 78 -3.50 0.71 12.59
C GLY A 78 -2.40 -0.28 13.00
N GLU A 79 -2.11 -1.28 12.18
CA GLU A 79 -1.11 -2.32 12.47
C GLU A 79 0.30 -1.90 12.01
N GLY A 80 1.32 -2.27 12.79
CA GLY A 80 2.72 -1.98 12.50
C GLY A 80 3.12 -0.54 12.84
N ASP A 81 4.26 -0.11 12.29
CA ASP A 81 4.80 1.24 12.52
C ASP A 81 4.27 2.25 11.49
N MET A 82 4.10 3.50 11.94
CA MET A 82 3.67 4.60 11.08
C MET A 82 4.70 4.92 9.99
N ILE A 83 5.99 4.91 10.34
CA ILE A 83 7.08 5.27 9.43
C ILE A 83 7.64 3.99 8.85
N LYS A 84 7.69 3.92 7.53
CA LYS A 84 8.35 2.86 6.79
C LYS A 84 9.79 3.29 6.51
N THR A 85 10.74 2.81 7.31
CA THR A 85 12.17 3.15 7.20
C THR A 85 12.86 2.48 6.03
N ASP A 86 12.29 1.37 5.52
CA ASP A 86 12.83 0.62 4.40
C ASP A 86 11.90 0.78 3.19
N ILE A 87 12.18 1.80 2.36
CA ILE A 87 11.61 1.87 1.02
C ILE A 87 12.33 0.81 0.19
N GLU A 88 11.80 -0.41 0.15
CA GLU A 88 12.15 -1.35 -0.90
C GLU A 88 11.62 -0.77 -2.23
N ILE A 89 12.47 0.00 -2.92
CA ILE A 89 12.19 0.45 -4.28
C ILE A 89 12.34 -0.78 -5.16
N PHE A 90 11.23 -1.23 -5.75
CA PHE A 90 11.29 -2.28 -6.75
C PHE A 90 12.15 -1.83 -7.93
N SER A 91 13.10 -2.67 -8.29
CA SER A 91 13.89 -2.55 -9.51
C SER A 91 13.01 -2.66 -10.76
N ASP A 92 13.50 -2.16 -11.89
CA ASP A 92 12.83 -2.32 -13.19
C ASP A 92 12.59 -3.79 -13.54
N GLU A 93 13.44 -4.71 -13.07
CA GLU A 93 13.27 -6.15 -13.25
C GLU A 93 12.07 -6.67 -12.46
N GLU A 94 11.94 -6.28 -11.20
CA GLU A 94 10.79 -6.64 -10.35
C GLU A 94 9.48 -6.08 -10.92
N ILE A 95 9.49 -4.82 -11.38
CA ILE A 95 8.33 -4.21 -12.03
C ILE A 95 7.93 -4.99 -13.29
N ARG A 96 8.89 -5.35 -14.15
CA ARG A 96 8.64 -6.17 -15.35
C ARG A 96 8.10 -7.56 -14.99
N PHE A 97 8.63 -8.16 -13.92
CA PHE A 97 8.17 -9.45 -13.42
C PHE A 97 6.71 -9.39 -12.92
N PHE A 98 6.37 -8.39 -12.10
CA PHE A 98 4.99 -8.19 -11.64
C PHE A 98 4.03 -7.92 -12.79
N TYR A 99 4.44 -7.14 -13.79
CA TYR A 99 3.64 -6.91 -14.99
C TYR A 99 3.36 -8.22 -15.74
N LYS A 100 4.37 -9.09 -15.89
CA LYS A 100 4.22 -10.42 -16.51
C LYS A 100 3.22 -11.28 -15.73
N ILE A 101 3.33 -11.33 -14.41
CA ILE A 101 2.39 -12.06 -13.56
C ILE A 101 0.97 -11.50 -13.72
N LYS A 102 0.81 -10.18 -13.68
CA LYS A 102 -0.51 -9.55 -13.70
C LYS A 102 -1.25 -9.73 -15.03
N LYS A 103 -0.51 -9.80 -16.15
CA LYS A 103 -1.09 -9.94 -17.50
C LYS A 103 -1.66 -11.34 -17.77
N ASP A 104 -1.14 -12.36 -17.10
CA ASP A 104 -1.56 -13.76 -17.27
C ASP A 104 -2.37 -14.23 -16.06
N VAL A 105 -3.67 -14.47 -16.26
CA VAL A 105 -4.61 -14.84 -15.18
C VAL A 105 -4.20 -16.16 -14.50
N ASN A 106 -3.76 -17.14 -15.28
CA ASN A 106 -3.37 -18.44 -14.73
C ASN A 106 -2.08 -18.32 -13.92
N LEU A 107 -1.11 -17.54 -14.41
CA LEU A 107 0.12 -17.26 -13.67
C LEU A 107 -0.15 -16.47 -12.38
N TYR A 108 -1.04 -15.49 -12.44
CA TYR A 108 -1.45 -14.72 -11.27
C TYR A 108 -2.07 -15.59 -10.18
N GLU A 109 -3.00 -16.48 -10.55
CA GLU A 109 -3.63 -17.42 -9.62
C GLU A 109 -2.61 -18.40 -9.03
N LEU A 110 -1.68 -18.90 -9.84
CA LEU A 110 -0.60 -19.75 -9.36
C LEU A 110 0.26 -19.03 -8.32
N VAL A 111 0.75 -17.82 -8.63
CA VAL A 111 1.57 -17.02 -7.70
C VAL A 111 0.81 -16.76 -6.40
N LYS A 112 -0.49 -16.46 -6.46
CA LYS A 112 -1.33 -16.28 -5.27
C LYS A 112 -1.42 -17.56 -4.42
N LEU A 113 -1.49 -18.74 -5.02
CA LEU A 113 -1.45 -19.99 -4.26
C LEU A 113 -0.08 -20.21 -3.60
N LEU A 114 1.01 -19.84 -4.28
CA LEU A 114 2.36 -19.94 -3.73
C LEU A 114 2.54 -19.08 -2.46
N THR A 115 1.85 -17.94 -2.35
CA THR A 115 1.94 -17.09 -1.14
C THR A 115 1.29 -17.71 0.10
N GLU A 116 0.38 -18.68 -0.07
CA GLU A 116 -0.29 -19.39 1.02
C GLU A 116 0.52 -20.60 1.54
N VAL A 117 1.60 -20.97 0.83
CA VAL A 117 2.42 -22.12 1.20
C VAL A 117 3.27 -21.79 2.42
N LYS A 118 3.31 -22.72 3.39
CA LYS A 118 4.17 -22.60 4.57
C LYS A 118 5.66 -22.64 4.18
N LYS A 119 6.47 -21.80 4.82
CA LYS A 119 7.91 -21.64 4.52
C LYS A 119 8.70 -22.97 4.51
N ASN A 120 8.36 -23.91 5.38
CA ASN A 120 9.02 -25.23 5.44
C ASN A 120 8.81 -26.08 4.17
N ASN A 121 7.85 -25.74 3.31
CA ASN A 121 7.59 -26.42 2.04
C ASN A 121 8.25 -25.75 0.83
N TYR A 122 8.93 -24.61 0.99
CA TYR A 122 9.46 -23.84 -0.14
C TYR A 122 10.53 -24.58 -0.93
N GLU A 123 11.45 -25.29 -0.27
CA GLU A 123 12.49 -26.06 -0.98
C GLU A 123 11.90 -27.23 -1.78
N LEU A 124 10.90 -27.92 -1.21
CA LEU A 124 10.18 -28.96 -1.93
C LEU A 124 9.50 -28.38 -3.18
N LEU A 125 8.77 -27.29 -3.02
CA LEU A 125 8.05 -26.63 -4.12
C LEU A 125 8.99 -26.13 -5.21
N LYS A 126 10.12 -25.50 -4.82
CA LYS A 126 11.18 -25.07 -5.74
C LYS A 126 11.71 -26.27 -6.54
N SER A 127 11.98 -27.39 -5.88
CA SER A 127 12.47 -28.61 -6.57
C SER A 127 11.46 -29.16 -7.59
N LEU A 128 10.16 -29.11 -7.28
CA LEU A 128 9.10 -29.56 -8.18
C LEU A 128 8.97 -28.64 -9.39
N ILE A 129 8.96 -27.33 -9.17
CA ILE A 129 8.91 -26.33 -10.25
C ILE A 129 10.12 -26.49 -11.18
N LEU A 130 11.33 -26.65 -10.63
CA LEU A 130 12.55 -26.85 -11.43
C LEU A 130 12.50 -28.12 -12.30
N LYS A 131 11.79 -29.17 -11.87
CA LYS A 131 11.58 -30.38 -12.68
C LYS A 131 10.65 -30.13 -13.88
N LEU A 132 9.72 -29.19 -13.75
CA LEU A 132 8.74 -28.84 -14.79
C LEU A 132 9.27 -27.80 -15.80
N ILE A 133 10.37 -27.11 -15.47
CA ILE A 133 11.03 -26.13 -16.35
C ILE A 133 11.95 -26.81 -17.38
N LYS A 134 12.24 -28.12 -17.21
CA LYS A 134 13.07 -28.90 -18.14
C LYS A 134 12.34 -29.27 -19.43
#